data_AF-A0A8S0FYD9-F1
#
_entry.id   AF-A0A8S0FYD9-F1
#
_cell.length_a   1.000
_cell.length_b   1.000
_cell.length_c   1.000
_cell.angle_alpha   90.00
_cell.angle_beta   90.00
_cell.angle_gamma   90.00
#
_symmetry.space_group_name_H-M   'P 1'
#
loop_
_entity.id
_entity.type
_entity.pdbx_description
1 polymer ?
#
loop_
_entity_poly.entity_id
_entity_poly.type
_entity_poly.pdbx_seq_one_letter_code
_entity_poly.pdbx_strand_id
1 'polypeptide(L)' 'MSKDIGERVISVRKKAGLNQREFAARLGISNGGISQIENGKAMPGGEFLLKMHQEFNVEVCKLVAHWNEHRWYD' A
#
# COMPACT_ATOMS: atom_id res chain seq x y z
N MET A 1 -18.74 -2.05 -1.62
CA MET A 1 -17.35 -2.53 -1.84
C MET A 1 -16.39 -1.37 -1.60
N SER A 2 -16.09 -1.01 -0.34
CA SER A 2 -14.98 -0.08 -0.08
C SER A 2 -13.69 -0.87 -0.17
N LYS A 3 -12.96 -0.75 -1.28
CA LYS A 3 -11.67 -1.43 -1.44
C LYS A 3 -10.67 -0.81 -0.48
N ASP A 4 -10.27 -1.58 0.53
CA ASP A 4 -9.25 -1.23 1.51
C ASP A 4 -7.96 -0.78 0.79
N ILE A 5 -7.23 0.18 1.35
CA ILE A 5 -5.96 0.66 0.81
C ILE A 5 -4.99 -0.49 0.51
N GLY A 6 -5.02 -1.55 1.33
CA GLY A 6 -4.24 -2.77 1.12
C GLY A 6 -4.51 -3.42 -0.24
N GLU A 7 -5.77 -3.51 -0.67
CA GLU A 7 -6.14 -4.08 -1.97
C GLU A 7 -5.59 -3.27 -3.15
N ARG A 8 -5.52 -1.95 -2.99
CA ARG A 8 -4.98 -1.05 -4.02
C ARG A 8 -3.49 -1.20 -4.14
N VAL A 9 -2.79 -1.33 -3.01
CA VAL A 9 -1.36 -1.64 -2.98
C VAL A 9 -1.08 -2.99 -3.64
N ILE A 10 -1.88 -4.03 -3.31
CA ILE A 10 -1.79 -5.34 -3.98
C ILE A 10 -1.97 -5.20 -5.49
N SER A 11 -2.94 -4.40 -5.93
CA SER A 11 -3.22 -4.19 -7.35
C SER A 11 -2.02 -3.58 -8.08
N VAL A 12 -1.39 -2.54 -7.51
CA VAL A 12 -0.20 -1.91 -8.08
C VAL A 12 0.95 -2.90 -8.16
N ARG A 13 1.24 -3.63 -7.08
CA ARG A 13 2.30 -4.63 -7.05
C ARG A 13 2.11 -5.71 -8.10
N LYS A 14 0.90 -6.26 -8.20
CA LYS A 14 0.58 -7.31 -9.18
C LYS A 14 0.65 -6.81 -10.62
N LYS A 15 0.23 -5.57 -10.89
CA LYS A 15 0.37 -4.93 -12.21
C LYS A 15 1.84 -4.74 -12.61
N ALA A 16 2.72 -4.53 -11.63
CA ALA A 16 4.17 -4.47 -11.84
C ALA A 16 4.83 -5.86 -11.97
N GLY A 17 4.10 -6.96 -11.78
CA GLY A 17 4.63 -8.32 -11.86
C GLY A 17 5.55 -8.72 -10.70
N LEU A 18 5.48 -8.03 -9.57
CA LEU A 18 6.43 -8.18 -8.46
C LEU A 18 5.86 -9.05 -7.33
N ASN A 19 6.73 -9.84 -6.69
CA ASN A 19 6.42 -10.41 -5.38
C ASN A 19 6.56 -9.35 -4.26
N GLN A 20 6.09 -9.66 -3.06
CA GLN A 20 6.12 -8.70 -1.93
C GLN A 20 7.55 -8.26 -1.58
N ARG A 21 8.54 -9.15 -1.69
CA ARG A 21 9.94 -8.86 -1.36
C ARG A 21 10.56 -7.90 -2.36
N GLU A 22 10.34 -8.11 -3.66
CA GLU A 22 10.81 -7.21 -4.72
C GLU A 22 10.15 -5.84 -4.63
N PHE A 23 8.84 -5.82 -4.36
CA PHE A 23 8.10 -4.59 -4.19
C PHE A 23 8.57 -3.80 -2.97
N ALA A 24 8.82 -4.49 -1.84
CA ALA A 24 9.40 -3.91 -0.64
C ALA A 24 10.79 -3.31 -0.92
N ALA A 25 11.64 -4.03 -1.65
CA ALA A 25 12.98 -3.58 -2.02
C ALA A 25 12.94 -2.30 -2.87
N ARG A 26 12.05 -2.21 -3.86
CA ARG A 26 11.88 -0.99 -4.68
C ARG A 26 11.37 0.20 -3.87
N LEU A 27 10.49 -0.04 -2.90
CA LEU A 27 9.95 1.01 -2.03
C LEU A 27 10.85 1.29 -0.82
N GLY A 28 11.99 0.61 -0.68
CA GLY A 28 12.93 0.78 0.42
C GLY A 28 12.31 0.54 1.79
N ILE A 29 11.38 -0.42 1.92
CA ILE A 29 10.79 -0.83 3.19
C ILE A 29 10.95 -2.35 3.41
N SER A 30 10.60 -2.83 4.60
CA SER A 30 10.67 -4.26 4.90
C SER A 30 9.54 -5.04 4.22
N ASN A 31 9.80 -6.31 3.90
CA ASN A 31 8.77 -7.23 3.40
C ASN A 31 7.61 -7.40 4.41
N GLY A 32 7.92 -7.37 5.71
CA GLY A 32 6.92 -7.35 6.77
C GLY A 32 6.02 -6.12 6.70
N GLY A 33 6.59 -4.94 6.42
CA GLY A 33 5.84 -3.69 6.23
C GLY A 33 4.85 -3.78 5.06
N ILE A 34 5.27 -4.31 3.91
CA ILE A 34 4.37 -4.57 2.78
C ILE A 34 3.24 -5.51 3.18
N SER A 35 3.57 -6.62 3.85
CA SER A 35 2.57 -7.58 4.27
C SER A 35 1.53 -6.96 5.23
N GLN A 36 1.96 -6.14 6.20
CA GLN A 36 1.02 -5.47 7.10
C GLN A 36 0.11 -4.48 6.35
N ILE A 37 0.65 -3.72 5.38
CA ILE A 37 -0.15 -2.80 4.55
C ILE A 37 -1.15 -3.55 3.67
N GLU A 38 -0.70 -4.59 2.96
CA GLU A 38 -1.55 -5.36 2.04
C GLU A 38 -2.68 -6.11 2.75
N ASN A 39 -2.47 -6.49 4.02
CA ASN A 39 -3.48 -7.12 4.87
C ASN A 39 -4.31 -6.09 5.68
N GLY A 40 -4.15 -4.78 5.43
CA GLY A 40 -4.87 -3.72 6.13
C GLY A 40 -4.54 -3.64 7.63
N LYS A 41 -3.41 -4.20 8.08
CA LYS A 41 -2.96 -4.16 9.48
C LYS A 41 -2.11 -2.94 9.81
N ALA A 42 -1.59 -2.26 8.80
CA ALA A 42 -0.84 -1.02 8.95
C ALA A 42 -1.24 -0.03 7.85
N MET A 43 -1.24 1.25 8.20
CA MET A 43 -1.43 2.31 7.21
C MET A 43 -0.11 2.66 6.53
N PRO A 44 -0.10 2.85 5.20
CA PRO A 44 1.07 3.36 4.51
C PRO A 44 1.34 4.81 4.95
N GLY A 45 2.57 5.07 5.40
CA GLY A 45 3.01 6.43 5.73
C GLY A 45 3.26 7.30 4.49
N GLY A 46 3.51 8.59 4.72
CA GLY A 46 3.74 9.56 3.64
C GLY A 46 4.91 9.20 2.71
N GLU A 47 6.01 8.69 3.26
CA GLU A 47 7.17 8.26 2.45
C GLU A 47 6.82 7.10 1.52
N PHE A 48 6.02 6.13 2.01
CA PHE A 48 5.54 5.03 1.18
C PHE A 48 4.69 5.54 0.03
N LEU A 49 3.76 6.46 0.30
CA LEU A 49 2.89 7.05 -0.72
C LEU A 49 3.69 7.84 -1.77
N LEU A 50 4.73 8.58 -1.34
CA LEU A 50 5.62 9.30 -2.24
C LEU A 50 6.38 8.35 -3.17
N LYS A 51 6.95 7.27 -2.62
CA LYS A 51 7.66 6.26 -3.43
C LYS A 51 6.72 5.52 -4.38
N MET A 52 5.49 5.25 -3.95
CA MET A 52 4.46 4.68 -4.83
C MET A 52 4.16 5.57 -6.04
N HIS A 53 4.13 6.89 -5.83
CA HIS A 53 3.99 7.84 -6.93
C HIS A 53 5.22 7.83 -7.84
N GLN A 54 6.43 7.90 -7.27
CA GLN A 54 7.68 7.98 -8.03
C GLN A 54 7.98 6.71 -8.84
N GLU A 55 7.83 5.54 -8.24
CA GLU A 55 8.22 4.25 -8.86
C GLU A 55 7.14 3.67 -9.78
N PHE A 56 5.87 3.90 -9.45
CA PHE A 56 4.75 3.22 -10.11
C PHE A 56 3.74 4.19 -10.75
N ASN A 57 4.03 5.49 -10.74
CA ASN A 57 3.16 6.55 -11.28
C ASN A 57 1.71 6.48 -10.76
N VAL A 58 1.57 6.14 -9.47
CA VAL A 58 0.26 6.03 -8.81
C VAL A 58 -0.16 7.39 -8.27
N GLU A 59 -1.39 7.81 -8.55
CA GLU A 59 -1.98 8.95 -7.87
C GLU A 59 -2.27 8.60 -6.41
N VAL A 60 -1.65 9.32 -5.48
CA VAL A 60 -1.79 9.10 -4.03
C VAL A 60 -3.26 9.16 -3.59
N CYS A 61 -4.05 10.08 -4.14
CA CYS A 61 -5.48 10.20 -3.85
C CYS A 61 -6.26 8.90 -4.16
N LYS A 62 -5.85 8.16 -5.20
CA LYS A 62 -6.45 6.86 -5.54
C LYS A 62 -6.10 5.78 -4.52
N LEU A 63 -5.02 5.92 -3.76
CA LEU A 63 -4.67 4.98 -2.68
C LEU A 63 -5.51 5.22 -1.42
N VAL A 64 -5.75 6.49 -1.06
CA VAL A 64 -6.34 6.87 0.23
C VAL A 64 -7.86 7.12 0.20
N ALA A 65 -8.48 7.29 -0.98
CA ALA A 65 -9.91 7.57 -1.06
C ALA A 65 -10.73 6.46 -0.38
N HIS A 66 -11.46 6.73 0.70
CA HIS A 66 -12.24 5.77 1.51
C HIS A 66 -11.48 4.92 2.54
N TRP A 67 -10.60 5.55 3.32
CA TRP A 67 -10.24 4.98 4.62
C TRP A 67 -11.35 5.29 5.64
N ASN A 68 -12.08 4.26 6.09
CA ASN A 68 -13.08 4.40 7.15
C ASN A 68 -12.40 4.17 8.52
N GLU A 69 -12.48 5.16 9.39
CA GLU A 69 -11.92 5.21 10.76
C GLU A 69 -12.49 4.20 11.77
N HIS A 70 -13.05 3.06 11.34
CA HIS A 70 -13.76 2.13 12.24
C HIS A 70 -12.86 1.08 12.93
N ARG A 71 -11.57 1.35 13.20
CA ARG A 71 -10.67 0.34 13.80
C ARG A 71 -9.75 0.80 14.92
N TRP A 72 -10.12 1.84 15.66
CA TRP A 72 -9.34 2.31 16.82
C TRP A 72 -9.93 1.95 18.20
N TYR A 73 -10.98 1.14 18.27
CA TYR A 73 -11.45 0.54 19.53
C TYR A 73 -11.97 -0.88 19.25
N ASP A 74 -11.08 -1.86 19.33
CA ASP A 74 -11.35 -3.27 19.68
C ASP A 74 -10.05 -3.89 20.22
#